data_AF-Q09858-F1
#
_entry.id   AF-Q09858-F1
#
_cell.length_a   1.000
_cell.length_b   1.000
_cell.length_c   1.000
_cell.angle_alpha   90.00
_cell.angle_beta   90.00
_cell.angle_gamma   90.00
#
_symmetry.space_group_name_H-M   'P 1'
#
loop_
_entity.id
_entity.type
_entity.pdbx_description
1 polymer ?
#
loop_
_entity_poly.entity_id
_entity_poly.type
_entity_poly.pdbx_seq_one_letter_code
_entity_poly.pdbx_strand_id
1 'polypeptide(L)'
;MTSRKEQLDAFLSRTLSETIAHIPLEKFAQCFPSMKKGKVIAVIHQQLIEFFEKSCKQEYANLIKERDLNKKLDMLDECIHDAEFRKLHGESEVDISNKQPQEILKAHLYSHKRELLDKLNQDLLDIDKENEGLSTQIAAEEKATEDCISRMQSLIQKLEKTVYGMNEKNLAKEAHDTLNDLLPYIQNPSSTWTNALNEQGNIER
;
A
#
# COMPACT_ATOMS: atom_id res chain seq x y z
N MET A 1 -16.14 -33.31 -5.24
CA MET A 1 -16.16 -33.61 -6.69
C MET A 1 -14.78 -33.29 -7.25
N THR A 2 -14.22 -34.16 -8.09
CA THR A 2 -12.99 -33.83 -8.81
C THR A 2 -13.32 -32.78 -9.87
N SER A 3 -12.52 -31.72 -10.00
CA SER A 3 -12.76 -30.72 -11.03
C SER A 3 -12.55 -31.31 -12.43
N ARG A 4 -13.24 -30.80 -13.46
CA ARG A 4 -13.10 -31.30 -14.83
C ARG A 4 -11.68 -31.11 -15.38
N LYS A 5 -10.97 -30.08 -14.94
CA LYS A 5 -9.54 -29.89 -15.30
C LYS A 5 -8.64 -30.99 -14.73
N GLU A 6 -8.87 -31.42 -13.48
CA GLU A 6 -8.14 -32.54 -12.87
C GLU A 6 -8.48 -33.85 -13.56
N GLN A 7 -9.74 -34.05 -13.95
CA GLN A 7 -10.16 -35.22 -14.72
C GLN A 7 -9.47 -35.27 -16.09
N LEU A 8 -9.37 -34.14 -16.79
CA LEU A 8 -8.67 -34.04 -18.06
C LEU A 8 -7.19 -34.38 -17.90
N ASP A 9 -6.51 -33.80 -16.91
CA ASP A 9 -5.09 -34.05 -16.63
C ASP A 9 -4.82 -35.52 -16.27
N ALA A 10 -5.65 -36.09 -15.40
CA ALA A 10 -5.55 -37.50 -15.03
C ALA A 10 -5.78 -38.42 -16.22
N PHE A 11 -6.77 -38.12 -17.07
CA PHE A 11 -7.07 -38.91 -18.26
C PHE A 11 -5.97 -38.81 -19.32
N LEU A 12 -5.40 -37.62 -19.51
CA LEU A 12 -4.30 -37.39 -20.45
C LEU A 12 -3.03 -38.10 -20.00
N SER A 13 -2.70 -38.01 -18.71
CA SER A 13 -1.59 -38.73 -18.09
C SER A 13 -1.75 -40.25 -18.21
N ARG A 14 -2.97 -40.76 -17.98
CA ARG A 14 -3.30 -42.18 -18.16
C ARG A 14 -3.14 -42.61 -19.61
N THR A 15 -3.63 -41.81 -20.56
CA THR A 15 -3.54 -42.10 -22.00
C THR A 15 -2.08 -42.18 -22.46
N LEU A 16 -1.24 -41.24 -22.02
CA LEU A 16 0.20 -41.27 -22.30
C LEU A 16 0.88 -42.51 -21.69
N SER A 17 0.57 -42.82 -20.43
CA SER A 17 1.12 -44.00 -19.75
C SER A 17 0.72 -45.30 -20.45
N GLU A 18 -0.54 -45.44 -20.85
CA GLU A 18 -1.04 -46.62 -21.56
C GLU A 18 -0.43 -46.75 -22.95
N THR A 19 -0.22 -45.62 -23.64
CA THR A 19 0.46 -45.58 -24.94
C THR A 19 1.90 -46.09 -24.82
N ILE A 20 2.63 -45.64 -23.79
CA ILE A 20 4.00 -46.09 -23.50
C ILE A 20 4.01 -47.59 -23.15
N ALA A 21 3.02 -48.07 -22.38
CA ALA A 21 2.91 -49.49 -22.03
C ALA A 21 2.69 -50.39 -23.26
N HIS A 22 2.08 -49.87 -24.34
CA HIS A 22 1.84 -50.61 -25.58
C HIS A 22 3.07 -50.76 -26.49
N ILE A 23 4.13 -49.98 -26.25
CA ILE A 23 5.43 -50.04 -26.94
C ILE A 23 6.55 -50.53 -25.99
N PRO A 24 6.41 -51.71 -25.36
CA PRO A 24 7.41 -52.22 -24.43
C PRO A 24 8.71 -52.60 -25.17
N LEU A 25 9.80 -52.69 -24.41
CA LEU A 25 11.14 -53.02 -24.92
C LEU A 25 11.15 -54.29 -25.77
N GLU A 26 10.38 -55.31 -25.40
CA GLU A 26 10.33 -56.58 -26.13
C GLU A 26 9.82 -56.41 -27.56
N LYS A 27 8.70 -55.68 -27.75
CA LYS A 27 8.16 -55.41 -29.08
C LYS A 27 9.11 -54.54 -29.89
N PHE A 28 9.75 -53.56 -29.25
CA PHE A 28 10.74 -52.72 -29.90
C PHE A 28 11.96 -53.53 -30.37
N ALA A 29 12.47 -54.45 -29.54
CA ALA A 29 13.61 -55.29 -29.88
C ALA A 29 13.31 -56.31 -30.99
N GLN A 30 12.09 -56.84 -31.05
CA GLN A 30 11.64 -57.76 -32.10
C GLN A 30 11.71 -57.14 -33.51
N CYS A 31 11.60 -55.82 -33.62
CA CYS A 31 11.77 -55.10 -34.88
C CYS A 31 13.23 -55.06 -35.37
N PHE A 32 14.21 -55.42 -34.54
CA PHE A 32 15.64 -55.41 -34.86
C PHE A 32 16.30 -56.79 -34.66
N PRO A 33 15.82 -57.86 -35.31
CA PRO A 33 16.23 -59.25 -35.02
C PRO A 33 17.72 -59.52 -35.28
N SER A 34 18.35 -58.79 -36.20
CA SER A 34 19.78 -58.96 -36.54
C SER A 34 20.74 -58.33 -35.51
N MET A 35 20.24 -57.52 -34.58
CA MET A 35 21.09 -56.73 -33.68
C MET A 35 21.45 -57.53 -32.42
N LYS A 36 22.71 -58.00 -32.36
CA LYS A 36 23.23 -58.81 -31.24
C LYS A 36 23.45 -58.05 -29.93
N LYS A 37 23.43 -56.71 -29.97
CA LYS A 37 23.69 -55.84 -28.81
C LYS A 37 22.40 -55.45 -28.09
N GLY A 38 21.74 -56.41 -27.44
CA GLY A 38 20.47 -56.17 -26.73
C GLY A 38 20.53 -55.02 -25.71
N LYS A 39 21.69 -54.82 -25.04
CA LYS A 39 21.92 -53.67 -24.15
C LYS A 39 21.79 -52.31 -24.87
N VAL A 40 22.26 -52.21 -26.11
CA VAL A 40 22.19 -50.96 -26.88
C VAL A 40 20.74 -50.66 -27.26
N ILE A 41 19.97 -51.67 -27.65
CA ILE A 41 18.52 -51.53 -27.91
C ILE A 41 17.80 -51.05 -26.66
N ALA A 42 18.09 -51.63 -25.50
CA ALA A 42 17.48 -51.22 -24.24
C ALA A 42 17.76 -49.75 -23.90
N VAL A 43 19.00 -49.28 -24.10
CA VAL A 43 19.34 -47.87 -23.87
C VAL A 43 18.62 -46.94 -24.85
N ILE A 44 18.56 -47.30 -26.13
CA ILE A 44 17.85 -46.51 -27.15
C ILE A 44 16.35 -46.44 -26.85
N HIS A 45 15.73 -47.57 -26.50
CA HIS A 45 14.32 -47.64 -26.14
C HIS A 45 14.04 -46.80 -24.90
N GLN A 46 14.86 -46.91 -23.86
CA GLN A 46 14.70 -46.10 -22.65
C GLN A 46 14.80 -44.60 -22.94
N GLN A 47 15.78 -44.18 -23.75
CA GLN A 47 15.92 -42.78 -24.16
C GLN A 47 14.71 -42.30 -24.97
N LEU A 48 14.20 -43.14 -25.88
CA LEU A 48 13.01 -42.84 -26.67
C LEU A 48 11.79 -42.62 -25.78
N ILE A 49 11.52 -43.54 -24.84
CA ILE A 49 10.39 -43.42 -23.92
C ILE A 49 10.55 -42.19 -23.03
N GLU A 50 11.72 -41.97 -22.44
CA GLU A 50 11.97 -40.83 -21.56
C GLU A 50 11.80 -39.49 -22.30
N PHE A 51 12.36 -39.39 -23.52
CA PHE A 51 12.19 -38.21 -24.36
C PHE A 51 10.72 -38.00 -24.73
N PHE A 52 10.06 -39.04 -25.26
CA PHE A 52 8.67 -38.96 -25.69
C PHE A 52 7.74 -38.56 -24.54
N GLU A 53 7.89 -39.20 -23.37
CA GLU A 53 7.07 -38.89 -22.20
C GLU A 53 7.27 -37.45 -21.72
N LYS A 54 8.53 -36.99 -21.59
CA LYS A 54 8.84 -35.63 -21.15
C LYS A 54 8.33 -34.59 -22.16
N SER A 55 8.58 -34.80 -23.45
CA SER A 55 8.14 -33.90 -24.50
C SER A 55 6.62 -33.83 -24.57
N CYS A 56 5.91 -34.96 -24.53
CA CYS A 56 4.44 -34.96 -24.53
C CYS A 56 3.89 -34.21 -23.31
N LYS A 57 4.38 -34.48 -22.10
CA LYS A 57 3.93 -33.77 -20.89
C LYS A 57 4.15 -32.25 -21.00
N GLN A 58 5.30 -31.83 -21.52
CA GLN A 58 5.61 -30.42 -21.72
C GLN A 58 4.68 -29.78 -22.75
N GLU A 59 4.49 -30.40 -23.90
CA GLU A 59 3.61 -29.90 -24.95
C GLU A 59 2.13 -29.85 -24.50
N TYR A 60 1.68 -30.85 -23.75
CA TYR A 60 0.34 -30.86 -23.17
C TYR A 60 0.15 -29.69 -22.20
N ALA A 61 1.11 -29.45 -21.31
CA ALA A 61 1.07 -28.32 -20.40
C ALA A 61 1.04 -26.97 -21.15
N ASN A 62 1.82 -26.85 -22.22
CA ASN A 62 1.83 -25.66 -23.09
C ASN A 62 0.46 -25.44 -23.74
N LEU A 63 -0.13 -26.48 -24.35
CA LEU A 63 -1.44 -26.39 -25.01
C LEU A 63 -2.58 -26.07 -24.03
N ILE A 64 -2.56 -26.67 -22.82
CA ILE A 64 -3.52 -26.37 -21.76
C ILE A 64 -3.45 -24.90 -21.36
N LYS A 65 -2.24 -24.36 -21.25
CA LYS A 65 -2.01 -22.95 -20.89
C LYS A 65 -2.37 -22.00 -22.02
N GLU A 66 -1.94 -22.28 -23.25
CA GLU A 66 -2.19 -21.46 -24.44
C GLU A 66 -3.69 -21.29 -24.70
N ARG A 67 -4.47 -22.37 -24.53
CA ARG A 67 -5.92 -22.37 -24.75
C ARG A 67 -6.74 -21.98 -23.53
N ASP A 68 -6.08 -21.68 -22.40
CA ASP A 68 -6.69 -21.34 -21.12
C ASP A 68 -7.75 -22.37 -20.68
N LEU A 69 -7.47 -23.67 -20.90
CA LEU A 69 -8.45 -24.73 -20.69
C LEU A 69 -8.86 -24.86 -19.22
N ASN A 70 -7.94 -24.58 -18.29
CA ASN A 70 -8.24 -24.66 -16.87
C ASN A 70 -9.38 -23.71 -16.49
N LYS A 71 -9.30 -22.42 -16.89
CA LYS A 71 -10.38 -21.47 -16.62
C LYS A 71 -11.68 -21.85 -17.33
N LYS A 72 -11.60 -22.30 -18.58
CA LYS A 72 -12.79 -22.71 -19.34
C LYS A 72 -13.51 -23.90 -18.68
N LEU A 73 -12.75 -24.86 -18.15
CA LEU A 73 -13.30 -26.02 -17.46
C LEU A 73 -13.81 -25.66 -16.07
N ASP A 74 -13.15 -24.75 -15.36
CA ASP A 74 -13.64 -24.22 -14.08
C ASP A 74 -14.97 -23.46 -14.27
N MET A 75 -15.06 -22.61 -15.30
CA MET A 75 -16.31 -21.92 -15.66
C MET A 75 -17.42 -22.90 -16.08
N LEU A 76 -17.07 -24.01 -16.74
CA LEU A 76 -18.02 -25.05 -17.10
C LEU A 76 -18.52 -25.80 -15.84
N ASP A 77 -17.63 -26.12 -14.91
CA ASP A 77 -17.98 -26.71 -13.62
C ASP A 77 -18.93 -25.78 -12.84
N GLU A 78 -18.63 -24.49 -12.80
CA GLU A 78 -19.46 -23.46 -12.16
C GLU A 78 -20.83 -23.35 -12.85
N CYS A 79 -20.87 -23.31 -14.19
CA CYS A 79 -22.13 -23.24 -14.94
C CYS A 79 -23.02 -24.47 -14.70
N ILE A 80 -22.43 -25.66 -14.61
CA ILE A 80 -23.16 -26.89 -14.31
C ILE A 80 -23.66 -26.87 -12.87
N HIS A 81 -22.83 -26.44 -11.92
CA HIS A 81 -23.23 -26.31 -10.52
C HIS A 81 -24.39 -25.33 -10.35
N ASP A 82 -24.33 -24.17 -11.00
CA ASP A 82 -25.42 -23.20 -11.03
C ASP A 82 -26.69 -23.79 -11.64
N ALA A 83 -26.59 -24.53 -12.75
CA ALA A 83 -27.74 -25.17 -13.37
C ALA A 83 -28.37 -26.23 -12.45
N GLU A 84 -27.56 -27.04 -11.76
CA GLU A 84 -28.02 -28.00 -10.76
C GLU A 84 -28.69 -27.31 -9.58
N PHE A 85 -28.14 -26.18 -9.12
CA PHE A 85 -28.71 -25.36 -8.05
C PHE A 85 -30.08 -24.80 -8.45
N ARG A 86 -30.19 -24.19 -9.63
CA ARG A 86 -31.47 -23.68 -10.16
C ARG A 86 -32.53 -24.76 -10.28
N LYS A 87 -32.14 -25.94 -10.77
CA LYS A 87 -33.02 -27.12 -10.84
C LYS A 87 -33.51 -27.55 -9.46
N LEU A 88 -32.66 -27.51 -8.44
CA LEU A 88 -33.01 -27.87 -7.06
C LEU A 88 -34.01 -26.86 -6.44
N HIS A 89 -33.87 -25.58 -6.79
CA HIS A 89 -34.73 -24.49 -6.32
C HIS A 89 -36.01 -24.28 -7.16
N GLY A 90 -36.25 -25.13 -8.16
CA GLY A 90 -37.46 -25.09 -8.99
C GLY A 90 -37.49 -23.94 -10.00
N GLU A 91 -36.34 -23.35 -10.33
CA GLU A 91 -36.24 -22.39 -11.42
C GLU A 91 -36.39 -23.10 -12.78
N SER A 92 -37.19 -22.49 -13.66
CA SER A 92 -37.44 -23.01 -15.00
C SER A 92 -36.18 -23.02 -15.86
N GLU A 93 -36.06 -24.06 -16.69
CA GLU A 93 -34.96 -24.22 -17.64
C GLU A 93 -34.91 -23.02 -18.60
N VAL A 94 -33.72 -22.42 -18.76
CA VAL A 94 -33.53 -21.26 -19.62
C VAL A 94 -33.35 -21.74 -21.06
N ASP A 95 -34.41 -21.67 -21.86
CA ASP A 95 -34.34 -21.96 -23.29
C ASP A 95 -33.66 -20.80 -24.05
N ILE A 96 -32.37 -20.99 -24.36
CA ILE A 96 -31.56 -20.01 -25.10
C ILE A 96 -32.01 -19.92 -26.57
N SER A 97 -32.51 -21.01 -27.15
CA SER A 97 -32.89 -21.10 -28.57
C SER A 97 -33.97 -20.10 -28.97
N ASN A 98 -34.84 -19.77 -28.02
CA ASN A 98 -35.97 -18.86 -28.23
C ASN A 98 -35.66 -17.40 -27.86
N LYS A 99 -34.45 -17.10 -27.37
CA LYS A 99 -34.09 -15.74 -26.97
C LYS A 99 -33.70 -14.89 -28.16
N GLN A 100 -34.29 -13.70 -28.24
CA GLN A 100 -33.93 -12.73 -29.26
C GLN A 100 -32.50 -12.22 -29.02
N PRO A 101 -31.73 -11.90 -30.09
CA PRO A 101 -30.36 -11.39 -29.95
C PRO A 101 -30.26 -10.18 -29.00
N GLN A 102 -31.30 -9.35 -28.93
CA GLN A 102 -31.33 -8.19 -28.04
C GLN A 102 -31.39 -8.59 -26.56
N GLU A 103 -32.04 -9.70 -26.22
CA GLU A 103 -32.11 -10.22 -24.85
C GLU A 103 -30.75 -10.76 -24.41
N ILE A 104 -30.06 -11.48 -25.30
CA ILE A 104 -28.70 -11.98 -25.06
C ILE A 104 -27.74 -10.81 -24.85
N LEU A 105 -27.83 -9.80 -25.73
CA LEU A 105 -27.02 -8.58 -25.61
C LEU A 105 -27.30 -7.84 -24.30
N LYS A 106 -28.57 -7.69 -23.90
CA LYS A 106 -28.95 -7.08 -22.62
C LYS A 106 -28.37 -7.84 -21.43
N ALA A 107 -28.45 -9.17 -21.43
CA ALA A 107 -27.90 -9.98 -20.34
C ALA A 107 -26.38 -9.78 -20.21
N HIS A 108 -25.66 -9.78 -21.33
CA HIS A 108 -24.22 -9.56 -21.33
C HIS A 108 -23.84 -8.13 -20.91
N LEU A 109 -24.59 -7.12 -21.37
CA LEU A 109 -24.41 -5.73 -20.93
C LEU A 109 -24.69 -5.56 -19.44
N TYR A 110 -25.63 -6.33 -18.88
CA TYR A 110 -25.93 -6.28 -17.45
C TYR A 110 -24.74 -6.74 -16.61
N SER A 111 -24.04 -7.81 -17.01
CA SER A 111 -22.84 -8.29 -16.30
C SER A 111 -21.76 -7.20 -16.26
N HIS A 112 -21.44 -6.58 -17.40
CA HIS A 112 -20.47 -5.50 -17.44
C HIS A 112 -20.91 -4.26 -16.66
N LYS A 113 -22.19 -3.90 -16.70
CA LYS A 113 -22.71 -2.79 -15.90
C LYS A 113 -22.60 -3.08 -14.41
N ARG A 114 -22.78 -4.33 -13.99
CA ARG A 114 -22.62 -4.75 -12.58
C ARG A 114 -21.17 -4.65 -12.15
N GLU A 115 -20.24 -5.20 -12.92
CA GLU A 115 -18.79 -5.08 -12.67
C GLU A 115 -18.35 -3.61 -12.59
N LEU A 116 -18.85 -2.77 -13.50
CA LEU A 116 -18.56 -1.34 -13.49
C LEU A 116 -19.12 -0.66 -12.24
N LEU A 117 -20.34 -1.00 -11.84
CA LEU A 117 -20.98 -0.45 -10.64
C LEU A 117 -20.23 -0.87 -9.36
N ASP A 118 -19.81 -2.12 -9.27
CA ASP A 118 -19.01 -2.62 -8.14
C ASP A 118 -17.66 -1.89 -8.06
N LYS A 119 -17.02 -1.65 -9.21
CA LYS A 119 -15.79 -0.85 -9.29
C LYS A 119 -16.02 0.60 -8.85
N LEU A 120 -17.07 1.25 -9.33
CA LEU A 120 -17.40 2.62 -8.92
C LEU A 120 -17.66 2.72 -7.41
N ASN A 121 -18.32 1.72 -6.82
CA ASN A 121 -18.55 1.68 -5.37
C ASN A 121 -17.24 1.50 -4.60
N GLN A 122 -16.30 0.69 -5.10
CA GLN A 122 -14.96 0.61 -4.52
C GLN A 122 -14.23 1.95 -4.59
N ASP A 123 -14.23 2.60 -5.76
CA ASP A 123 -13.58 3.89 -5.96
C ASP A 123 -14.17 4.96 -5.02
N LEU A 124 -15.49 4.97 -4.80
CA LEU A 124 -16.15 5.86 -3.83
C LEU A 124 -15.69 5.59 -2.39
N LEU A 125 -15.63 4.32 -1.98
CA LEU A 125 -15.16 3.96 -0.64
C LEU A 125 -13.69 4.34 -0.40
N ASP A 126 -12.86 4.23 -1.44
CA ASP A 126 -11.45 4.62 -1.35
C ASP A 126 -11.29 6.13 -1.26
N ILE A 127 -12.07 6.90 -2.04
CA ILE A 127 -12.10 8.37 -1.96
C ILE A 127 -12.61 8.84 -0.60
N ASP A 128 -13.65 8.21 -0.05
CA ASP A 128 -14.18 8.57 1.28
C ASP A 128 -13.12 8.35 2.37
N LYS A 129 -12.38 7.25 2.31
CA LYS A 129 -11.24 6.99 3.23
C LYS A 129 -10.12 8.00 3.04
N GLU A 130 -9.79 8.35 1.79
CA GLU A 130 -8.77 9.35 1.49
C GLU A 130 -9.17 10.71 2.04
N ASN A 131 -10.43 11.12 1.86
CA ASN A 131 -10.98 12.36 2.39
C ASN A 131 -10.99 12.41 3.92
N GLU A 132 -11.33 11.30 4.59
CA GLU A 132 -11.25 11.19 6.05
C GLU A 132 -9.80 11.33 6.53
N GLY A 133 -8.86 10.69 5.83
CA GLY A 133 -7.41 10.82 6.09
C GLY A 133 -6.91 12.25 5.90
N LEU A 134 -7.27 12.91 4.80
CA LEU A 134 -6.93 14.29 4.51
C LEU A 134 -7.51 15.26 5.56
N SER A 135 -8.78 15.08 5.93
CA SER A 135 -9.43 15.90 6.97
C SER A 135 -8.73 15.76 8.32
N THR A 136 -8.32 14.54 8.67
CA THR A 136 -7.55 14.28 9.89
C THR A 136 -6.17 14.96 9.85
N GLN A 137 -5.48 14.92 8.71
CA GLN A 137 -4.20 15.61 8.53
C GLN A 137 -4.34 17.12 8.64
N ILE A 138 -5.38 17.71 8.03
CA ILE A 138 -5.65 19.15 8.12
C ILE A 138 -5.89 19.55 9.58
N ALA A 139 -6.76 18.83 10.31
CA ALA A 139 -7.03 19.13 11.71
C ALA A 139 -5.79 19.00 12.61
N ALA A 140 -4.91 18.03 12.33
CA ALA A 140 -3.66 17.87 13.05
C ALA A 140 -2.69 19.04 12.78
N GLU A 141 -2.59 19.49 11.54
CA GLU A 141 -1.71 20.59 11.12
C GLU A 141 -2.22 21.94 11.63
N GLU A 142 -3.53 22.17 11.62
CA GLU A 142 -4.17 23.35 12.22
C GLU A 142 -3.84 23.43 13.71
N LYS A 143 -4.03 22.32 14.46
CA LYS A 143 -3.69 22.25 15.88
C LYS A 143 -2.20 22.49 16.13
N ALA A 144 -1.32 21.88 15.34
CA ALA A 144 0.12 22.08 15.46
C ALA A 144 0.52 23.55 15.23
N THR A 145 -0.16 24.21 14.30
CA THR A 145 0.04 25.64 14.00
C THR A 145 -0.44 26.51 15.18
N GLU A 146 -1.61 26.24 15.75
CA GLU A 146 -2.11 26.94 16.94
C GLU A 146 -1.20 26.78 18.16
N ASP A 147 -0.70 25.56 18.41
CA ASP A 147 0.26 25.27 19.48
C ASP A 147 1.58 26.04 19.25
N CYS A 148 2.03 26.15 18.00
CA CYS A 148 3.22 26.93 17.64
C CYS A 148 3.00 28.43 17.90
N ILE A 149 1.86 28.99 17.47
CA ILE A 149 1.50 30.40 17.67
C ILE A 149 1.42 30.73 19.17
N SER A 150 0.76 29.89 19.97
CA SER A 150 0.66 30.11 21.41
C SER A 150 2.02 30.07 22.12
N ARG A 151 2.92 29.16 21.67
CA ARG A 151 4.31 29.11 22.15
C ARG A 151 5.09 30.37 21.78
N MET A 152 4.92 30.89 20.56
CA MET A 152 5.54 32.16 20.14
C MET A 152 5.03 33.34 20.96
N GLN A 153 3.72 33.44 21.21
CA GLN A 153 3.15 34.49 22.07
C GLN A 153 3.70 34.43 23.50
N SER A 154 3.83 33.22 24.07
CA SER A 154 4.46 33.03 25.38
C SER A 154 5.92 33.48 25.40
N LEU A 155 6.69 33.20 24.34
CA LEU A 155 8.07 33.64 24.22
C LEU A 155 8.18 35.17 24.12
N ILE A 156 7.30 35.82 23.34
CA ILE A 156 7.25 37.28 23.24
C ILE A 156 6.98 37.90 24.61
N GLN A 157 5.98 37.41 25.35
CA GLN A 157 5.70 37.89 26.71
C GLN A 157 6.86 37.67 27.69
N LYS A 158 7.58 36.55 27.57
CA LYS A 158 8.79 36.29 28.39
C LYS A 158 9.91 37.27 28.05
N LEU A 159 10.11 37.57 26.76
CA LEU A 159 11.10 38.56 26.31
C LEU A 159 10.75 39.96 26.82
N GLU A 160 9.50 40.39 26.68
CA GLU A 160 9.01 41.68 27.19
C GLU A 160 9.26 41.80 28.71
N LYS A 161 8.84 40.80 29.49
CA LYS A 161 9.08 40.79 30.95
C LYS A 161 10.57 40.84 31.30
N THR A 162 11.41 40.17 30.52
CA THR A 162 12.86 40.18 30.73
C THR A 162 13.44 41.57 30.48
N VAL A 163 13.01 42.24 29.41
CA VAL A 163 13.43 43.62 29.08
C VAL A 163 12.98 44.61 30.15
N TYR A 164 11.72 44.56 30.58
CA TYR A 164 11.22 45.40 31.68
C TYR A 164 12.01 45.19 32.98
N GLY A 165 12.23 43.93 33.37
CA GLY A 165 13.02 43.62 34.56
C GLY A 165 14.50 44.02 34.46
N MET A 166 15.08 44.08 33.27
CA MET A 166 16.43 44.64 33.06
C MET A 166 16.45 46.16 33.21
N ASN A 167 15.45 46.86 32.67
CA ASN A 167 15.34 48.32 32.82
C ASN A 167 15.12 48.74 34.29
N GLU A 168 14.26 48.03 35.02
CA GLU A 168 14.07 48.27 36.46
C GLU A 168 15.37 48.09 37.25
N LYS A 169 16.16 47.05 36.94
CA LYS A 169 17.48 46.82 37.56
C LYS A 169 18.47 47.93 37.23
N ASN A 170 18.47 48.44 35.99
CA ASN A 170 19.33 49.57 35.61
C ASN A 170 18.94 50.86 36.33
N LEU A 171 17.63 51.18 36.42
CA LEU A 171 17.15 52.34 37.17
C LEU A 171 17.51 52.24 38.66
N ALA A 172 17.36 51.06 39.27
CA ALA A 172 17.75 50.83 40.65
C ALA A 172 19.27 51.00 40.86
N LYS A 173 20.08 50.56 39.89
CA LYS A 173 21.53 50.76 39.90
C LYS A 173 21.89 52.25 39.79
N GLU A 174 21.29 52.97 38.85
CA GLU A 174 21.53 54.40 38.65
C GLU A 174 21.08 55.24 39.85
N ALA A 175 19.96 54.89 40.48
CA ALA A 175 19.49 55.49 41.73
C ALA A 175 20.44 55.21 42.91
N HIS A 176 21.02 54.00 42.96
CA HIS A 176 22.01 53.65 43.98
C HIS A 176 23.33 54.42 43.77
N ASP A 177 23.78 54.53 42.52
CA ASP A 177 24.99 55.26 42.16
C ASP A 177 24.82 56.77 42.48
N THR A 178 23.68 57.37 42.12
CA THR A 178 23.37 58.77 42.49
C THR A 178 23.22 58.98 43.99
N LEU A 179 22.63 58.02 44.73
CA LEU A 179 22.61 58.09 46.20
C LEU A 179 24.01 58.03 46.80
N ASN A 180 24.90 57.21 46.25
CA ASN A 180 26.30 57.14 46.67
C ASN A 180 27.07 58.42 46.37
N ASP A 181 26.81 59.07 45.23
CA ASP A 181 27.41 60.36 44.87
C ASP A 181 26.93 61.50 45.77
N LEU A 182 25.69 61.43 46.27
CA LEU A 182 25.13 62.42 47.21
C LEU A 182 25.50 62.14 48.68
N LEU A 183 25.92 60.92 49.01
CA LEU A 183 26.28 60.51 50.37
C LEU A 183 27.33 61.43 51.05
N PRO A 184 28.40 61.89 50.38
CA PRO A 184 29.38 62.79 50.96
C PRO A 184 28.79 64.15 51.37
N TYR A 185 27.80 64.65 50.60
CA TYR A 185 27.13 65.92 50.87
C TYR A 185 26.19 65.83 52.08
N ILE A 186 25.61 64.66 52.33
CA ILE A 186 24.72 64.41 53.46
C ILE A 186 25.52 64.14 54.75
N GLN A 187 26.66 63.44 54.64
CA GLN A 187 27.48 63.09 55.80
C GLN A 187 28.36 64.24 56.32
N ASN A 188 28.63 65.27 55.50
CA ASN A 188 29.43 66.41 55.94
C ASN A 188 28.87 67.76 55.43
N PRO A 189 27.71 68.21 55.95
CA PRO A 189 27.03 69.41 55.45
C PRO A 189 27.76 70.73 55.76
N SER A 190 28.81 70.74 56.57
CA SER A 190 29.43 71.98 57.05
C SER A 190 30.62 72.51 56.23
N SER A 191 31.06 71.81 55.17
CA SER A 191 32.20 72.24 54.35
C SER A 191 31.82 72.95 53.03
N THR A 192 30.54 72.91 52.63
CA THR A 192 30.09 73.44 51.33
C THR A 192 29.49 74.85 51.40
N TRP A 193 28.89 75.25 52.53
CA TRP A 193 28.37 76.62 52.71
C TRP A 193 29.46 77.68 52.83
N THR A 194 30.69 77.32 53.20
CA THR A 194 31.82 78.26 53.25
C THR A 194 32.37 78.64 51.87
N ASN A 195 32.15 77.82 50.83
CA ASN A 195 32.59 78.16 49.48
C ASN A 195 31.54 78.96 48.70
N ALA A 196 30.23 78.69 48.89
CA ALA A 196 29.17 79.41 48.19
C ALA A 196 28.97 80.86 48.68
N LEU A 197 29.30 81.17 49.93
CA LEU A 197 29.24 82.54 50.47
C LEU A 197 30.47 83.39 50.12
N ASN A 198 31.59 82.78 49.66
CA ASN A 198 32.79 83.52 49.25
C ASN A 198 32.76 83.96 47.77
N GLU A 199 31.89 83.40 46.93
CA GLU A 199 31.79 83.81 45.51
C GLU A 199 30.81 84.97 45.27
N GLN A 200 29.89 85.26 46.21
CA GLN A 200 28.93 86.37 46.08
C GLN A 200 29.38 87.70 46.74
N GLY A 201 30.59 87.74 47.32
CA GLY A 201 31.15 88.93 47.98
C GLY A 201 32.16 89.76 47.18
N ASN A 202 32.32 89.53 45.86
CA ASN A 202 33.38 90.17 45.05
C ASN A 202 32.87 91.00 43.86
N ILE A 203 31.68 91.61 43.96
CA ILE A 203 31.16 92.57 42.96
C ILE A 203 30.70 93.87 43.66
N GLU A 204 31.59 94.50 44.42
CA GLU A 204 31.50 95.93 44.73
C GLU A 204 32.93 96.50 44.83
N ARG A 205 33.47 96.97 43.70
CA ARG A 205 34.52 98.00 43.58
C ARG A 205 34.51 98.60 42.18
#